data_AF-A0A7W9WC85-F1
#
_entry.id   AF-A0A7W9WC85-F1
#
_cell.length_a   1.000
_cell.length_b   1.000
_cell.length_c   1.000
_cell.angle_alpha   90.00
_cell.angle_beta   90.00
_cell.angle_gamma   90.00
#
_symmetry.space_group_name_H-M   'P 1'
#
loop_
_entity.id
_entity.type
_entity.pdbx_description
1 polymer ?
#
loop_
_entity_poly.entity_id
_entity_poly.type
_entity_poly.pdbx_seq_one_letter_code
_entity_poly.pdbx_strand_id
1 'polypeptide(L)'
;MLGVSLLRLALQLLGSRTARKADERQLRRELLAHQRRQLIHARIPAVDIVRESFGPRFDELHQLLITYNVAGVEADHAYYPGLTRTVLYQLHNVGSTVQLAQLLEQEQGLWFGSRAVDKEQLTALTQAVTEWQAAANR
;
A
#
# COMPACT_ATOMS: atom_id res chain seq x y z
N MET A 1 18.64 51.93 -4.85
CA MET A 1 18.46 50.46 -4.98
C MET A 1 17.97 49.84 -3.65
N LEU A 2 16.73 50.12 -3.22
CA LEU A 2 16.18 49.59 -1.94
C LEU A 2 14.92 48.71 -2.14
N GLY A 3 14.26 48.78 -3.30
CA GLY A 3 13.02 48.04 -3.56
C GLY A 3 13.17 46.53 -3.80
N VAL A 4 14.35 46.06 -4.20
CA VAL A 4 14.58 44.63 -4.55
C VAL A 4 14.79 43.74 -3.32
N SER A 5 15.33 44.29 -2.23
CA SER A 5 15.61 43.53 -1.00
C SER A 5 14.36 43.21 -0.19
N LEU A 6 13.38 44.11 -0.13
CA LEU A 6 12.11 43.87 0.55
C LEU A 6 11.26 42.82 -0.17
N LEU A 7 11.32 42.78 -1.51
CA LEU A 7 10.60 41.80 -2.31
C LEU A 7 11.14 40.38 -2.08
N ARG A 8 12.47 40.21 -2.02
CA ARG A 8 13.11 38.91 -1.74
C ARG A 8 12.81 38.40 -0.33
N LEU A 9 12.76 39.28 0.68
CA LEU A 9 12.43 38.90 2.06
C LEU A 9 10.96 38.46 2.18
N ALA A 10 10.05 39.16 1.51
CA ALA A 10 8.63 38.79 1.47
C ALA A 10 8.43 37.41 0.78
N LEU A 11 9.13 37.16 -0.33
CA LEU A 11 9.09 35.88 -1.04
C LEU A 11 9.65 34.71 -0.19
N GLN A 12 10.71 34.91 0.59
CA GLN A 12 11.23 33.88 1.51
C GLN A 12 10.27 33.60 2.68
N LEU A 13 9.62 34.62 3.24
CA LEU A 13 8.61 34.45 4.29
C LEU A 13 7.34 33.76 3.78
N LEU A 14 6.93 34.03 2.54
CA LEU A 14 5.82 33.34 1.88
C LEU A 14 6.17 31.88 1.55
N GLY A 15 7.38 31.61 1.03
CA GLY A 15 7.87 30.26 0.73
C GLY A 15 8.02 29.36 1.96
N SER A 16 8.47 29.91 3.09
CA SER A 16 8.55 29.17 4.35
C SER A 16 7.18 28.80 4.93
N ARG A 17 6.16 29.67 4.76
CA ARG A 17 4.79 29.38 5.20
C ARG A 17 4.10 28.33 4.33
N THR A 18 4.37 28.31 3.03
CA THR A 18 3.82 27.29 2.12
C THR A 18 4.53 25.95 2.28
N ALA A 19 5.86 25.93 2.46
CA ALA A 19 6.61 24.72 2.78
C ALA A 19 6.14 24.08 4.10
N ARG A 20 6.00 24.88 5.16
CA ARG A 20 5.52 24.39 6.47
C ARG A 20 4.08 23.85 6.41
N LYS A 21 3.22 24.41 5.56
CA LYS A 21 1.87 23.88 5.31
C LYS A 21 1.86 22.62 4.45
N ALA A 22 2.80 22.47 3.52
CA ALA A 22 2.95 21.25 2.73
C ALA A 22 3.45 20.09 3.62
N ASP A 23 4.45 20.36 4.46
CA ASP A 23 4.96 19.41 5.44
C ASP A 23 3.89 19.00 6.46
N GLU A 24 3.11 19.96 6.98
CA GLU A 24 2.00 19.66 7.90
C GLU A 24 0.90 18.81 7.24
N ARG A 25 0.59 19.06 5.96
CA ARG A 25 -0.35 18.23 5.19
C ARG A 25 0.20 16.83 4.94
N GLN A 26 1.49 16.72 4.66
CA GLN A 26 2.15 15.43 4.47
C GLN A 26 2.17 14.64 5.79
N LEU A 27 2.56 15.26 6.90
CA LEU A 27 2.54 14.65 8.23
C LEU A 27 1.14 14.19 8.64
N ARG A 28 0.10 15.00 8.37
CA ARG A 28 -1.29 14.61 8.62
C ARG A 28 -1.72 13.41 7.79
N ARG A 29 -1.33 13.32 6.52
CA ARG A 29 -1.62 12.14 5.68
C ARG A 29 -0.90 10.91 6.17
N GLU A 30 0.37 11.05 6.57
CA GLU A 30 1.16 9.95 7.13
C GLU A 30 0.60 9.46 8.46
N LEU A 31 0.18 10.37 9.35
CA LEU A 31 -0.50 10.03 10.61
C LEU A 31 -1.85 9.36 10.39
N LEU A 32 -2.67 9.87 9.45
CA LEU A 32 -3.94 9.24 9.11
C LEU A 32 -3.72 7.86 8.45
N ALA A 33 -2.72 7.71 7.60
CA ALA A 33 -2.34 6.41 7.02
C ALA A 33 -1.81 5.45 8.09
N HIS A 34 -1.09 5.94 9.10
CA HIS A 34 -0.62 5.16 10.23
C HIS A 34 -1.77 4.72 11.14
N GLN A 35 -2.68 5.63 11.51
CA GLN A 35 -3.90 5.30 12.27
C GLN A 35 -4.81 4.35 11.49
N ARG A 36 -4.95 4.54 10.17
CA ARG A 36 -5.71 3.63 9.31
C ARG A 36 -5.08 2.25 9.24
N ARG A 37 -3.74 2.15 9.17
CA ARG A 37 -3.01 0.87 9.32
C ARG A 37 -3.31 0.22 10.67
N GLN A 38 -3.23 0.98 11.76
CA GLN A 38 -3.54 0.46 13.10
C GLN A 38 -4.98 -0.05 13.18
N LEU A 39 -5.96 0.68 12.65
CA LEU A 39 -7.37 0.32 12.73
C LEU A 39 -7.75 -0.84 11.80
N ILE A 40 -7.25 -0.85 10.56
CA ILE A 40 -7.53 -1.92 9.59
C ILE A 40 -6.80 -3.19 10.01
N HIS A 41 -5.53 -3.11 10.42
CA HIS A 41 -4.74 -4.30 10.73
C HIS A 41 -5.01 -4.86 12.13
N ALA A 42 -5.53 -4.07 13.08
CA ALA A 42 -5.87 -4.56 14.42
C ALA A 42 -6.99 -5.61 14.40
N ARG A 43 -7.86 -5.60 13.38
CA ARG A 43 -8.94 -6.58 13.22
C ARG A 43 -8.54 -7.80 12.41
N ILE A 44 -7.34 -7.81 11.84
CA ILE A 44 -6.84 -8.90 11.02
C ILE A 44 -6.05 -9.85 11.94
N PRO A 45 -6.43 -11.14 12.05
CA PRO A 45 -5.75 -12.12 12.90
C PRO A 45 -4.27 -12.24 12.57
N ALA A 46 -3.47 -12.82 13.46
CA ALA A 46 -2.04 -13.03 13.25
C ALA A 46 -1.75 -13.94 12.03
N VAL A 47 -0.53 -13.84 11.47
CA VAL A 47 -0.16 -14.53 10.20
C VAL A 47 -0.34 -16.04 10.29
N ASP A 48 0.10 -16.63 11.40
CA ASP A 48 -0.05 -18.03 11.76
C ASP A 48 -1.52 -18.47 11.73
N ILE A 49 -2.42 -17.71 12.38
CA ILE A 49 -3.86 -18.00 12.42
C ILE A 49 -4.47 -17.95 11.02
N VAL A 50 -4.12 -16.92 10.24
CA VAL A 50 -4.65 -16.78 8.87
C VAL A 50 -4.08 -17.88 7.97
N ARG A 51 -2.80 -18.23 8.09
CA ARG A 51 -2.20 -19.31 7.33
C ARG A 51 -2.85 -20.66 7.65
N GLU A 52 -3.12 -20.94 8.91
CA GLU A 52 -3.83 -22.15 9.33
C GLU A 52 -5.26 -22.18 8.76
N SER A 53 -5.97 -21.04 8.82
CA SER A 53 -7.38 -20.95 8.38
C SER A 53 -7.56 -21.09 6.87
N PHE A 54 -6.62 -20.56 6.08
CA PHE A 54 -6.71 -20.54 4.61
C PHE A 54 -5.84 -21.61 3.93
N GLY A 55 -4.92 -22.23 4.67
CA GLY A 55 -4.09 -23.34 4.19
C GLY A 55 -3.34 -23.03 2.89
N PRO A 56 -3.42 -23.89 1.87
CA PRO A 56 -2.72 -23.71 0.58
C PRO A 56 -3.02 -22.37 -0.10
N ARG A 57 -4.22 -21.81 0.09
CA ARG A 57 -4.61 -20.52 -0.50
C ARG A 57 -3.74 -19.37 -0.01
N PHE A 58 -3.27 -19.44 1.24
CA PHE A 58 -2.33 -18.47 1.76
C PHE A 58 -1.01 -18.54 0.99
N ASP A 59 -0.45 -19.74 0.86
CA ASP A 59 0.85 -19.96 0.22
C ASP A 59 0.81 -19.62 -1.29
N GLU A 60 -0.29 -19.95 -1.98
CA GLU A 60 -0.53 -19.57 -3.37
C GLU A 60 -0.54 -18.04 -3.57
N LEU A 61 -1.35 -17.32 -2.77
CA LEU A 61 -1.40 -15.87 -2.86
C LEU A 61 -0.05 -15.24 -2.50
N HIS A 62 0.63 -15.78 -1.48
CA HIS A 62 1.97 -15.35 -1.10
C HIS A 62 2.93 -15.45 -2.29
N GLN A 63 2.91 -16.59 -2.99
CA GLN A 63 3.76 -16.80 -4.15
C GLN A 63 3.43 -15.83 -5.28
N LEU A 64 2.15 -15.52 -5.53
CA LEU A 64 1.77 -14.49 -6.50
C LEU A 64 2.37 -13.12 -6.13
N LEU A 65 2.24 -12.70 -4.87
CA LEU A 65 2.76 -11.42 -4.41
C LEU A 65 4.28 -11.31 -4.56
N ILE A 66 5.02 -12.39 -4.26
CA ILE A 66 6.48 -12.46 -4.49
C ILE A 66 6.81 -12.46 -5.98
N THR A 67 6.10 -13.23 -6.79
CA THR A 67 6.43 -13.44 -8.21
C THR A 67 6.30 -12.14 -9.01
N TYR A 68 5.22 -11.39 -8.78
CA TYR A 68 5.03 -10.10 -9.45
C TYR A 68 5.85 -8.98 -8.83
N ASN A 69 6.26 -9.11 -7.57
CA ASN A 69 7.16 -8.19 -6.86
C ASN A 69 6.88 -6.70 -7.16
N VAL A 70 5.64 -6.28 -6.97
CA VAL A 70 5.19 -4.92 -7.34
C VAL A 70 6.02 -3.83 -6.65
N ALA A 71 6.57 -4.13 -5.48
CA ALA A 71 7.39 -3.22 -4.69
C ALA A 71 8.89 -3.21 -5.07
N GLY A 72 9.33 -4.12 -5.94
CA GLY A 72 10.74 -4.24 -6.34
C GLY A 72 11.71 -4.62 -5.21
N VAL A 73 11.23 -5.40 -4.23
CA VAL A 73 12.01 -5.83 -3.06
C VAL A 73 12.47 -7.29 -3.17
N GLU A 74 13.37 -7.73 -2.30
CA GLU A 74 13.82 -9.13 -2.28
C GLU A 74 12.68 -10.10 -1.95
N ALA A 75 12.71 -11.29 -2.56
CA ALA A 75 11.62 -12.27 -2.48
C ALA A 75 11.36 -12.79 -1.05
N ASP A 76 12.37 -12.78 -0.18
CA ASP A 76 12.31 -13.21 1.21
C ASP A 76 12.01 -12.07 2.19
N HIS A 77 11.62 -10.89 1.68
CA HIS A 77 11.33 -9.74 2.52
C HIS A 77 10.25 -10.06 3.57
N ALA A 78 10.55 -9.74 4.84
CA ALA A 78 9.72 -10.06 6.00
C ALA A 78 8.28 -9.49 6.00
N TYR A 79 7.96 -8.63 5.03
CA TYR A 79 6.64 -8.00 4.90
C TYR A 79 5.68 -8.80 4.03
N TYR A 80 6.17 -9.72 3.18
CA TYR A 80 5.29 -10.53 2.35
C TYR A 80 4.28 -11.36 3.15
N PRO A 81 4.64 -12.08 4.22
CA PRO A 81 3.65 -12.78 5.04
C PRO A 81 2.56 -11.84 5.61
N GLY A 82 2.96 -10.64 6.03
CA GLY A 82 2.06 -9.62 6.54
C GLY A 82 1.12 -9.07 5.47
N LEU A 83 1.65 -8.78 4.28
CA LEU A 83 0.88 -8.36 3.12
C LEU A 83 -0.11 -9.43 2.67
N THR A 84 0.34 -10.68 2.53
CA THR A 84 -0.53 -11.81 2.15
C THR A 84 -1.71 -11.92 3.09
N ARG A 85 -1.45 -11.86 4.39
CA ARG A 85 -2.48 -11.87 5.44
C ARG A 85 -3.49 -10.73 5.27
N THR A 86 -3.02 -9.50 5.03
CA THR A 86 -3.94 -8.35 4.93
C THR A 86 -4.75 -8.36 3.64
N VAL A 87 -4.13 -8.74 2.52
CA VAL A 87 -4.83 -8.88 1.25
C VAL A 87 -5.89 -9.97 1.36
N LEU A 88 -5.50 -11.18 1.77
CA LEU A 88 -6.40 -12.34 1.85
C LEU A 88 -7.63 -12.05 2.73
N TYR A 89 -7.40 -11.42 3.89
CA TYR A 89 -8.49 -11.09 4.81
C TYR A 89 -9.37 -9.96 4.29
N GLN A 90 -8.90 -9.08 3.40
CA GLN A 90 -9.68 -7.99 2.83
C GLN A 90 -10.37 -8.36 1.50
N LEU A 91 -10.00 -9.46 0.85
CA LEU A 91 -10.57 -9.88 -0.44
C LEU A 91 -12.09 -10.02 -0.43
N HIS A 92 -12.71 -10.38 0.70
CA HIS A 92 -14.17 -10.50 0.80
C HIS A 92 -14.91 -9.16 0.61
N ASN A 93 -14.23 -8.03 0.78
CA ASN A 93 -14.80 -6.69 0.55
C ASN A 93 -14.62 -6.19 -0.88
N VAL A 94 -14.00 -7.00 -1.75
CA VAL A 94 -13.69 -6.64 -3.13
C VAL A 94 -14.77 -7.22 -4.05
N GLY A 95 -15.61 -6.35 -4.61
CA GLY A 95 -16.68 -6.72 -5.53
C GLY A 95 -16.33 -6.57 -7.01
N SER A 96 -15.17 -6.00 -7.35
CA SER A 96 -14.74 -5.81 -8.74
C SER A 96 -13.23 -5.80 -8.89
N THR A 97 -12.75 -6.04 -10.12
CA THR A 97 -11.32 -5.98 -10.47
C THR A 97 -10.71 -4.60 -10.20
N VAL A 98 -11.48 -3.52 -10.35
CA VAL A 98 -11.01 -2.16 -10.03
C VAL A 98 -10.75 -2.01 -8.53
N GLN A 99 -11.65 -2.52 -7.69
CA GLN A 99 -11.47 -2.52 -6.24
C GLN A 99 -10.30 -3.42 -5.83
N LEU A 100 -10.07 -4.53 -6.54
CA LEU A 100 -8.92 -5.40 -6.30
C LEU A 100 -7.59 -4.66 -6.57
N ALA A 101 -7.48 -3.99 -7.71
CA ALA A 101 -6.30 -3.20 -8.05
C ALA A 101 -6.02 -2.12 -7.01
N GLN A 102 -7.07 -1.42 -6.54
CA GLN A 102 -6.97 -0.41 -5.49
C GLN A 102 -6.52 -0.99 -4.15
N LEU A 103 -7.05 -2.15 -3.76
CA LEU A 103 -6.62 -2.86 -2.54
C LEU A 103 -5.14 -3.22 -2.64
N LEU A 104 -4.73 -3.86 -3.74
CA LEU A 104 -3.35 -4.29 -3.95
C LEU A 104 -2.39 -3.09 -3.96
N GLU A 105 -2.72 -2.01 -4.67
CA GLU A 105 -1.93 -0.78 -4.66
C GLU A 105 -1.79 -0.18 -3.25
N GLN A 106 -2.91 -0.08 -2.53
CA GLN A 106 -2.93 0.50 -1.20
C GLN A 106 -2.08 -0.34 -0.25
N GLU A 107 -2.30 -1.66 -0.19
CA GLU A 107 -1.58 -2.54 0.71
C GLU A 107 -0.08 -2.57 0.38
N GLN A 108 0.30 -2.69 -0.90
CA GLN A 108 1.70 -2.60 -1.33
C GLN A 108 2.33 -1.27 -0.88
N GLY A 109 1.63 -0.15 -1.07
CA GLY A 109 2.09 1.16 -0.61
C GLY A 109 2.17 1.31 0.91
N LEU A 110 1.33 0.59 1.67
CA LEU A 110 1.33 0.61 3.14
C LEU A 110 2.47 -0.21 3.74
N TRP A 111 2.85 -1.33 3.11
CA TRP A 111 3.90 -2.23 3.57
C TRP A 111 5.29 -1.81 3.07
N PHE A 112 5.40 -1.36 1.81
CA PHE A 112 6.69 -1.05 1.17
C PHE A 112 6.90 0.44 0.85
N GLY A 113 5.87 1.27 1.03
CA GLY A 113 5.92 2.70 0.73
C GLY A 113 5.34 3.06 -0.64
N SER A 114 4.68 4.21 -0.73
CA SER A 114 3.89 4.63 -1.91
C SER A 114 4.71 4.91 -3.17
N ARG A 115 6.04 4.99 -3.08
CA ARG A 115 6.94 5.20 -4.22
C ARG A 115 7.43 3.90 -4.87
N ALA A 116 7.16 2.76 -4.25
CA ALA A 116 7.69 1.47 -4.66
C ALA A 116 6.81 0.73 -5.70
N VAL A 117 5.60 1.22 -5.99
CA VAL A 117 4.60 0.48 -6.78
C VAL A 117 4.87 0.58 -8.29
N ASP A 118 5.28 -0.52 -8.90
CA ASP A 118 5.29 -0.70 -10.35
C ASP A 118 3.86 -0.92 -10.89
N LYS A 119 3.41 -0.07 -11.81
CA LYS A 119 2.05 -0.09 -12.36
C LYS A 119 1.81 -1.25 -13.34
N GLU A 120 2.84 -1.67 -14.07
CA GLU A 120 2.74 -2.81 -14.98
C GLU A 120 2.59 -4.11 -14.18
N GLN A 121 3.47 -4.30 -13.19
CA GLN A 121 3.40 -5.45 -12.29
C GLN A 121 2.11 -5.48 -11.47
N LEU A 122 1.62 -4.32 -11.02
CA LEU A 122 0.34 -4.23 -10.31
C LEU A 122 -0.83 -4.70 -11.19
N THR A 123 -0.82 -4.35 -12.48
CA THR A 123 -1.87 -4.77 -13.43
C THR A 123 -1.83 -6.28 -13.63
N ALA A 124 -0.64 -6.83 -13.85
CA ALA A 124 -0.45 -8.27 -14.03
C ALA A 124 -0.80 -9.07 -12.75
N LEU A 125 -0.41 -8.58 -11.58
CA LEU A 125 -0.80 -9.15 -10.29
C LEU A 125 -2.32 -9.14 -10.10
N THR A 126 -2.98 -8.03 -10.44
CA THR A 126 -4.44 -7.91 -10.32
C THR A 126 -5.15 -8.97 -11.17
N GLN A 127 -4.68 -9.17 -12.41
CA GLN A 127 -5.20 -10.21 -13.28
C GLN A 127 -4.98 -11.61 -12.69
N ALA A 128 -3.76 -11.91 -12.26
CA ALA A 128 -3.42 -13.22 -11.70
C ALA A 128 -4.24 -13.54 -10.44
N VAL A 129 -4.43 -12.57 -9.54
CA VAL A 129 -5.28 -12.74 -8.36
C VAL A 129 -6.74 -12.94 -8.75
N THR A 130 -7.23 -12.26 -9.79
CA THR A 130 -8.59 -12.47 -10.31
C THR A 130 -8.79 -13.89 -10.83
N GLU A 131 -7.83 -14.40 -11.61
CA GLU A 131 -7.86 -15.76 -12.15
C GLU A 131 -7.77 -16.81 -11.03
N TRP A 132 -6.90 -16.57 -10.05
CA TRP A 132 -6.75 -17.41 -8.85
C TRP A 132 -8.00 -17.43 -7.96
N GLN A 133 -8.75 -16.32 -7.87
CA GLN A 133 -10.06 -16.29 -7.21
C GLN A 133 -11.10 -17.09 -7.99
N ALA A 134 -11.13 -16.95 -9.31
CA ALA A 134 -12.06 -17.69 -10.17
C ALA A 134 -11.81 -19.21 -10.13
N ALA A 135 -10.55 -19.64 -10.00
CA ALA A 135 -10.18 -21.05 -9.93
C ALA A 135 -10.65 -21.74 -8.65
N ALA A 136 -10.73 -21.03 -7.51
CA ALA A 136 -11.16 -21.61 -6.24
C ALA A 136 -12.67 -21.65 -6.03
N ASN A 137 -13.44 -20.93 -6.86
CA ASN A 137 -14.89 -20.98 -6.86
C ASN A 137 -15.43 -22.04 -7.84
N ARG A 138 -14.55 -22.85 -8.44
CA ARG A 138 -14.88 -24.00 -9.29
C ARG A 138 -14.76 -25.29 -8.49
#